data_AF-A0A2E3HBQ8-F1
#
_entry.id   AF-A0A2E3HBQ8-F1
#
_cell.length_a   1.000
_cell.length_b   1.000
_cell.length_c   1.000
_cell.angle_alpha   90.00
_cell.angle_beta   90.00
_cell.angle_gamma   90.00
#
_symmetry.space_group_name_H-M   'P 1'
#
loop_
_entity.id
_entity.type
_entity.pdbx_description
1 polymer ?
#
loop_
_entity_poly.entity_id
_entity_poly.type
_entity_poly.pdbx_seq_one_letter_code
_entity_poly.pdbx_strand_id
1 'polypeptide(L)'
;MHPISPLLLNLNAWRCSTAIAVIMLGSLDSPLWWLAVIPWLFLNLPGLLLATIPGLLFLALPSGATQADWMSESLLVTLCVALPTAVSMVLSHCWQPLLRRTGIFDQFHYPEA
;
A
#
# COMPACT_ATOMS: atom_id res chain seq x y z
N MET A 1 -27.60 -6.70 15.61
CA MET A 1 -26.48 -6.43 14.70
C MET A 1 -25.33 -5.91 15.54
N HIS A 2 -24.20 -6.62 15.59
CA HIS A 2 -23.02 -6.11 16.29
C HIS A 2 -22.49 -4.87 15.56
N PRO A 3 -22.10 -3.80 16.28
CA PRO A 3 -21.47 -2.65 15.63
C PRO A 3 -20.16 -3.12 14.99
N ILE A 4 -20.02 -2.89 13.68
CA ILE A 4 -18.77 -3.14 12.96
C ILE A 4 -17.70 -2.23 13.57
N SER A 5 -16.55 -2.79 13.94
CA SER A 5 -15.46 -2.01 14.54
C SER A 5 -15.04 -0.87 13.60
N PRO A 6 -14.83 0.35 14.10
CA PRO A 6 -14.37 1.48 13.29
C PRO A 6 -13.02 1.19 12.61
N LEU A 7 -12.24 0.27 13.17
CA LEU A 7 -10.98 -0.19 12.59
C LEU A 7 -11.20 -1.02 11.30
N LEU A 8 -12.26 -1.83 11.26
CA LEU A 8 -12.67 -2.57 10.05
C LEU A 8 -13.27 -1.65 8.99
N LEU A 9 -13.78 -0.49 9.39
CA LEU A 9 -14.27 0.54 8.47
C LEU A 9 -13.17 1.53 8.04
N ASN A 10 -11.94 1.36 8.52
CA ASN A 10 -10.83 2.25 8.17
C ASN A 10 -10.02 1.65 7.00
N LEU A 11 -10.15 2.26 5.82
CA LEU A 11 -9.45 1.84 4.61
C LEU A 11 -7.91 1.89 4.77
N ASN A 12 -7.38 2.86 5.52
CA ASN A 12 -5.94 2.96 5.78
C ASN A 12 -5.46 1.84 6.70
N ALA A 13 -6.29 1.39 7.66
CA ALA A 13 -5.96 0.24 8.49
C ALA A 13 -5.84 -1.05 7.66
N TRP A 14 -6.72 -1.24 6.68
CA TRP A 14 -6.63 -2.36 5.73
C TRP A 14 -5.39 -2.30 4.86
N ARG A 15 -5.01 -1.12 4.37
CA ARG A 15 -3.77 -0.91 3.61
C ARG A 15 -2.53 -1.30 4.41
N CYS A 16 -2.44 -0.83 5.66
CA CYS A 16 -1.32 -1.18 6.54
C CYS A 16 -1.31 -2.68 6.87
N SER A 17 -2.46 -3.26 7.20
CA SER A 17 -2.55 -4.68 7.58
C SER A 17 -2.14 -5.59 6.42
N THR A 18 -2.61 -5.31 5.21
CA THR A 18 -2.23 -6.07 4.01
C THR A 18 -0.77 -5.85 3.65
N ALA A 19 -0.23 -4.64 3.77
CA ALA A 19 1.19 -4.36 3.56
C ALA A 19 2.11 -5.15 4.52
N ILE A 20 1.77 -5.17 5.82
CA ILE A 20 2.50 -5.96 6.83
C ILE A 20 2.44 -7.44 6.49
N ALA A 21 1.26 -7.95 6.10
CA ALA A 21 1.10 -9.34 5.71
C ALA A 21 1.94 -9.71 4.48
N VAL A 22 2.03 -8.82 3.48
CA VAL A 22 2.91 -9.00 2.31
C VAL A 22 4.37 -9.08 2.74
N ILE A 23 4.84 -8.14 3.56
CA ILE A 23 6.24 -8.10 4.03
C ILE A 23 6.56 -9.35 4.85
N MET A 24 5.69 -9.74 5.79
CA MET A 24 5.90 -10.93 6.63
C MET A 24 5.87 -12.22 5.82
N LEU A 25 4.86 -12.43 4.97
CA LEU A 25 4.76 -13.68 4.20
C LEU A 25 5.84 -13.76 3.12
N GLY A 26 6.20 -12.63 2.49
CA GLY A 26 7.29 -12.56 1.52
C GLY A 26 8.66 -12.81 2.17
N SER A 27 8.93 -12.22 3.33
CA SER A 27 10.20 -12.47 4.05
C SER A 27 10.35 -13.88 4.61
N LEU A 28 9.24 -14.61 4.77
CA LEU A 28 9.23 -16.01 5.18
C LEU A 28 9.18 -16.98 3.99
N ASP A 29 9.27 -16.50 2.75
CA ASP A 29 9.10 -17.27 1.51
C ASP A 29 7.83 -18.15 1.51
N SER A 30 6.78 -17.69 2.19
CA SER A 30 5.54 -18.45 2.36
C SER A 30 4.80 -18.53 1.03
N PRO A 31 4.39 -19.71 0.53
CA PRO A 31 3.67 -19.85 -0.73
C PRO A 31 2.30 -19.17 -0.75
N LEU A 32 1.84 -18.63 0.39
CA LEU A 32 0.59 -17.90 0.55
C LEU A 32 0.76 -16.37 0.43
N TRP A 33 1.98 -15.85 0.19
CA TRP A 33 2.24 -14.41 0.10
C TRP A 33 1.35 -13.70 -0.94
N TRP A 34 1.01 -14.39 -2.03
CA TRP A 34 0.16 -13.85 -3.10
C TRP A 34 -1.26 -13.53 -2.63
N LEU A 35 -1.79 -14.27 -1.63
CA LEU A 35 -3.10 -14.00 -1.04
C LEU A 35 -3.13 -12.65 -0.30
N ALA A 36 -1.98 -12.19 0.20
CA ALA A 36 -1.85 -10.86 0.78
C ALA A 36 -1.54 -9.79 -0.28
N VAL A 37 -0.79 -10.15 -1.34
CA VAL A 37 -0.42 -9.19 -2.39
C VAL A 37 -1.60 -8.76 -3.24
N ILE A 38 -2.50 -9.66 -3.62
CA ILE A 38 -3.68 -9.30 -4.43
C ILE A 38 -4.51 -8.20 -3.75
N PRO A 39 -5.00 -8.36 -2.50
CA PRO A 39 -5.78 -7.31 -1.85
C PRO A 39 -4.93 -6.05 -1.59
N TRP A 40 -3.63 -6.21 -1.28
CA TRP A 40 -2.73 -5.07 -1.13
C TRP A 40 -2.63 -4.24 -2.42
N LEU A 41 -2.52 -4.87 -3.59
CA LEU A 41 -2.46 -4.21 -4.90
C LEU A 41 -3.72 -3.38 -5.17
N PHE A 42 -4.91 -3.95 -4.92
CA PHE A 42 -6.17 -3.25 -5.14
C PHE A 42 -6.34 -2.05 -4.20
N LEU A 43 -6.03 -2.23 -2.91
CA LEU A 43 -6.17 -1.17 -1.92
C LEU A 43 -5.18 -0.02 -2.15
N ASN A 44 -3.98 -0.34 -2.65
CA ASN A 44 -2.91 0.62 -2.87
C ASN A 44 -2.73 0.99 -4.34
N LEU A 45 -3.68 0.66 -5.22
CA LEU A 45 -3.61 0.98 -6.65
C LEU A 45 -3.32 2.47 -6.92
N PRO A 46 -3.93 3.44 -6.23
CA PRO A 46 -3.62 4.86 -6.44
C PRO A 46 -2.16 5.19 -6.11
N GLY A 47 -1.66 4.73 -4.97
CA GLY A 47 -0.28 4.94 -4.59
C GLY A 47 0.69 4.13 -5.45
N LEU A 48 0.30 2.95 -5.93
CA LEU A 48 1.08 2.19 -6.91
C LEU A 48 1.18 2.94 -8.23
N LEU A 49 0.11 3.50 -8.77
CA LEU A 49 0.17 4.27 -10.01
C LEU A 49 1.06 5.51 -9.88
N LEU A 50 1.09 6.15 -8.71
CA LEU A 50 1.97 7.30 -8.46
C LEU A 50 3.40 6.91 -8.10
N ALA A 51 3.60 5.79 -7.40
CA ALA A 51 4.91 5.29 -6.97
C ALA A 51 5.61 4.47 -8.07
N THR A 52 4.86 3.88 -9.00
CA THR A 52 5.43 3.13 -10.13
C THR A 52 6.05 4.05 -11.15
N ILE A 53 5.68 5.32 -11.27
CA ILE A 53 6.37 6.25 -12.18
C ILE A 53 7.82 6.52 -11.69
N PRO A 54 8.06 6.89 -10.41
CA PRO A 54 9.41 6.92 -9.84
C PRO A 54 10.07 5.55 -9.73
N GLY A 55 9.32 4.50 -9.38
CA GLY A 55 9.84 3.14 -9.19
C GLY A 55 10.29 2.48 -10.49
N LEU A 56 9.57 2.68 -11.60
CA LEU A 56 10.00 2.30 -12.93
C LEU A 56 11.17 3.15 -13.40
N LEU A 57 11.24 4.44 -13.06
CA LEU A 57 12.45 5.24 -13.29
C LEU A 57 13.66 4.70 -12.53
N PHE A 58 13.47 4.23 -11.29
CA PHE A 58 14.52 3.60 -10.49
C PHE A 58 14.96 2.22 -11.05
N LEU A 59 14.01 1.43 -11.56
CA LEU A 59 14.27 0.09 -12.12
C LEU A 59 14.67 0.08 -13.60
N ALA A 60 14.32 1.12 -14.36
CA ALA A 60 14.69 1.32 -15.77
C ALA A 60 16.05 2.03 -15.92
N LEU A 61 16.68 2.43 -14.82
CA LEU A 61 18.11 2.70 -14.85
C LEU A 61 18.83 1.43 -15.36
N PRO A 62 19.75 1.59 -16.33
CA PRO A 62 20.38 0.45 -16.98
C PRO A 62 21.01 -0.46 -15.92
N SER A 63 21.05 -1.76 -16.20
CA SER A 63 21.50 -2.89 -15.37
C SER A 63 22.91 -2.79 -14.74
N GLY A 64 23.54 -1.61 -14.79
CA GLY A 64 24.76 -1.23 -14.06
C GLY A 64 24.58 -0.04 -13.10
N ALA A 65 23.39 0.53 -12.94
CA ALA A 65 23.06 1.40 -11.81
C ALA A 65 22.82 0.51 -10.60
N THR A 66 23.93 -0.01 -10.10
CA THR A 66 24.10 -0.73 -8.84
C THR A 66 22.94 -0.46 -7.89
N GLN A 67 22.12 -1.49 -7.61
CA GLN A 67 21.61 -1.68 -6.25
C GLN A 67 22.77 -1.29 -5.35
N ALA A 68 22.65 -0.15 -4.69
CA ALA A 68 23.80 0.38 -3.98
C ALA A 68 24.22 -0.71 -2.98
N ASP A 69 25.52 -0.97 -2.81
CA ASP A 69 25.99 -2.14 -2.04
C ASP A 69 25.39 -2.24 -0.61
N TRP A 70 24.83 -1.13 -0.11
CA TRP A 70 24.12 -1.03 1.17
C TRP A 70 22.63 -1.38 1.13
N MET A 71 21.99 -1.49 -0.04
CA MET A 71 20.59 -1.86 -0.19
C MET A 71 20.45 -3.38 -0.22
N SER A 72 19.98 -3.97 0.88
CA SER A 72 19.57 -5.38 0.89
C SER A 72 18.29 -5.59 0.06
N GLU A 73 18.11 -6.80 -0.46
CA GLU A 73 16.86 -7.19 -1.14
C GLU A 73 15.64 -7.00 -0.23
N SER A 74 15.78 -7.30 1.06
CA SER A 74 14.74 -7.09 2.07
C SER A 74 14.35 -5.62 2.26
N LEU A 75 15.32 -4.70 2.17
CA LEU A 75 15.06 -3.26 2.21
C LEU A 75 14.32 -2.83 0.94
N LEU A 76 14.72 -3.35 -0.22
CA LEU A 76 14.09 -3.05 -1.51
C LEU A 76 12.62 -3.52 -1.52
N VAL A 77 12.35 -4.75 -1.10
CA VAL A 77 10.98 -5.28 -0.96
C VAL A 77 10.16 -4.43 0.00
N THR A 78 10.73 -4.07 1.15
CA THR A 78 10.05 -3.22 2.14
C THR A 78 9.71 -1.85 1.54
N LEU A 79 10.62 -1.22 0.80
CA LEU A 79 10.38 0.06 0.14
C LEU A 79 9.32 -0.04 -0.96
N CYS A 80 9.35 -1.11 -1.77
CA CYS A 80 8.36 -1.37 -2.82
C CYS A 80 6.95 -1.56 -2.27
N VAL A 81 6.81 -2.02 -1.02
CA VAL A 81 5.50 -2.18 -0.37
C VAL A 81 5.11 -0.93 0.42
N ALA A 82 6.03 -0.38 1.21
CA ALA A 82 5.77 0.73 2.11
C ALA A 82 5.48 2.03 1.36
N LEU A 83 6.21 2.32 0.28
CA LEU A 83 6.10 3.60 -0.43
C LEU A 83 4.74 3.76 -1.15
N PRO A 84 4.24 2.78 -1.93
CA PRO A 84 2.88 2.86 -2.47
C PRO A 84 1.80 2.89 -1.39
N THR A 85 2.05 2.24 -0.25
CA THR A 85 1.13 2.24 0.90
C THR A 85 1.01 3.63 1.51
N ALA A 86 2.15 4.27 1.80
CA ALA A 86 2.20 5.63 2.34
C ALA A 86 1.54 6.64 1.38
N VAL A 87 1.86 6.57 0.08
CA VAL A 87 1.24 7.45 -0.92
C VAL A 87 -0.28 7.24 -0.99
N SER A 88 -0.75 5.99 -0.95
CA SER A 88 -2.20 5.70 -0.95
C SER A 88 -2.91 6.24 0.29
N MET A 89 -2.25 6.21 1.46
CA MET A 89 -2.80 6.78 2.69
C MET A 89 -2.93 8.30 2.60
N VAL A 90 -1.88 8.98 2.12
CA VAL A 90 -1.89 10.44 1.90
C VAL A 90 -2.96 10.84 0.90
N LEU A 91 -3.03 10.14 -0.24
CA LEU A 91 -4.05 10.37 -1.26
C LEU A 91 -5.47 10.19 -0.72
N SER A 92 -5.67 9.25 0.19
CA SER A 92 -6.98 9.04 0.78
C SER A 92 -7.44 10.24 1.59
N HIS A 93 -6.53 10.91 2.28
CA HIS A 93 -6.79 12.18 2.93
C HIS A 93 -7.12 13.28 1.91
N CYS A 94 -6.36 13.37 0.82
CA CYS A 94 -6.58 14.37 -0.23
C CYS A 94 -7.92 14.15 -0.99
N TRP A 95 -8.34 12.90 -1.16
CA TRP A 95 -9.55 12.54 -1.90
C TRP A 95 -10.79 12.44 -1.02
N GLN A 96 -10.63 12.33 0.30
CA GLN A 96 -11.74 12.32 1.26
C GLN A 96 -12.82 13.39 1.00
N PRO A 97 -12.49 14.68 0.78
CA PRO A 97 -13.51 15.70 0.47
C PRO A 97 -14.24 15.46 -0.86
N LEU A 98 -13.57 14.84 -1.84
CA LEU A 98 -14.11 14.56 -3.17
C LEU A 98 -14.97 13.28 -3.16
N LEU A 99 -14.53 12.26 -2.42
CA LEU A 99 -15.22 10.98 -2.25
C LEU A 99 -16.47 11.09 -1.36
N ARG A 100 -16.46 11.97 -0.35
CA ARG A 100 -17.67 12.28 0.43
C ARG A 100 -18.79 12.87 -0.44
N ARG A 101 -18.46 13.57 -1.53
CA ARG A 101 -19.48 14.11 -2.46
C ARG A 101 -20.10 13.04 -3.35
N THR A 102 -19.44 11.91 -3.56
CA THR A 102 -19.95 10.85 -4.45
C THR A 102 -20.72 9.76 -3.71
N GLY A 103 -20.68 9.73 -2.36
CA GLY A 103 -21.40 8.75 -1.53
C GLY A 103 -20.86 7.31 -1.62
N ILE A 104 -19.89 7.04 -2.50
CA ILE A 104 -19.33 5.70 -2.77
C ILE A 104 -18.62 5.12 -1.53
N PHE A 105 -18.18 5.98 -0.59
CA PHE A 105 -17.41 5.59 0.59
C PHE A 105 -18.00 6.07 1.92
N ASP A 106 -19.30 6.40 1.97
CA ASP A 106 -19.95 6.88 3.21
C ASP A 106 -19.90 5.87 4.37
N GLN A 107 -19.72 4.59 4.04
CA GLN A 107 -19.59 3.51 5.04
C GLN A 107 -18.18 3.40 5.64
N PHE A 108 -17.15 3.99 5.00
CA PHE A 108 -15.78 3.93 5.49
C PHE A 108 -15.49 5.07 6.46
N HIS A 109 -15.02 4.72 7.65
CA HIS A 109 -14.63 5.65 8.69
C HIS A 109 -13.20 6.11 8.44
N TYR A 110 -13.05 7.35 8.00
CA TYR A 110 -11.76 8.04 8.02
C TYR A 110 -11.65 8.73 9.38
N PRO A 111 -10.72 8.33 10.27
CA PRO A 111 -10.50 9.05 11.52
C PRO A 111 -10.22 10.52 11.18
N GLU A 112 -10.88 11.41 11.90
CA GLU A 112 -10.85 12.85 11.65
C GLU A 112 -9.40 13.34 11.58
N ALA A 113 -9.13 14.13 10.54
CA ALA A 113 -7.94 14.97 10.44
C ALA A 113 -7.91 15.98 11.59
#